data_AF-A0A5D3AMA7-F1
#
_entry.id   AF-A0A5D3AMA7-F1
#
_cell.length_a   1.000
_cell.length_b   1.000
_cell.length_c   1.000
_cell.angle_alpha   90.00
_cell.angle_beta   90.00
_cell.angle_gamma   90.00
#
_symmetry.space_group_name_H-M   'P 1'
#
loop_
_entity.id
_entity.type
_entity.pdbx_description
1 polymer ?
#
loop_
_entity_poly.entity_id
_entity_poly.type
_entity_poly.pdbx_seq_one_letter_code
_entity_poly.pdbx_strand_id
1 'polypeptide(L)'
;MPPLTSLIAAHDGPFHNYEFFPPRTDAGLVNLLERIRRLISAPLQRPLAVSITWGAGGSTAEKSLELAEQVVKMGVEVVLHLTCTNMAKEKVDLALQRCKDLGIQNILALRGDAPRSEEYAVTPNVPDFFQHADDLVRYIRAEHGAYFCIGVAGYPTAHPDSETDEDEMKWLKVKCDAGADFIVTQLFYDVDGFLAWVKECRAQGIKQTIIPGIMPIQSFGSFRRLVNLTKCPVPSSITSDLQPISSDDAAVKQYGATLATKMVKQILDSGEIHGVHFCTLNLEKSVRTILDNLDWVERDQRDSVSSLDRNRFIESDEDARPSGIPINGKTRSYSNSASLSISPSDASHLAQLGLTSALPPKSQTHSTATGAPSGPGATGEDSWDEFPNGRFTDVRSPAYGEIDGWGSGLKITAAQALKEWGVPTTTSDLSTLFTSYLQNSPATPTTPFCDLPLSPESQTILPHLLKLNSADKCFWTVGSQPAVDAAKSEDSVVGWGPRGGYVFQKAFVEFFVRPEEVEGLVKKVDELGKSMITLYASNKKGDFKTNTDPSAVNAVTWGVFPGQEIVQSTIIEQESFFAWKEEAFDIWTEWAELYPRQSAARKLLEGVSGEWWLVSLIHHDYKKEDALWKFLLDA
;
A
#
# COMPACT_ATOMS: atom_id res chain seq x y z
N MET A 1 -11.23 25.84 5.16
CA MET A 1 -9.95 25.13 5.19
C MET A 1 -8.83 26.14 5.32
N PRO A 2 -8.37 26.45 6.56
CA PRO A 2 -7.28 27.38 6.81
C PRO A 2 -5.88 26.75 6.53
N PRO A 3 -4.81 27.55 6.50
CA PRO A 3 -3.44 27.06 6.38
C PRO A 3 -3.04 26.11 7.52
N LEU A 4 -2.35 25.01 7.19
CA LEU A 4 -1.88 24.01 8.15
C LEU A 4 -1.01 24.62 9.26
N THR A 5 -0.14 25.58 8.92
CA THR A 5 0.67 26.29 9.93
C THR A 5 -0.17 27.11 10.91
N SER A 6 -1.33 27.61 10.49
CA SER A 6 -2.29 28.30 11.38
C SER A 6 -3.04 27.32 12.27
N LEU A 7 -3.35 26.11 11.78
CA LEU A 7 -3.93 25.03 12.59
C LEU A 7 -2.95 24.56 13.66
N ILE A 8 -1.70 24.29 13.28
CA ILE A 8 -0.64 23.88 14.21
C ILE A 8 -0.41 24.96 15.29
N ALA A 9 -0.38 26.25 14.91
CA ALA A 9 -0.20 27.34 15.86
C ALA A 9 -1.41 27.58 16.79
N ALA A 10 -2.60 27.05 16.45
CA ALA A 10 -3.83 27.17 17.23
C ALA A 10 -4.18 25.89 18.02
N HIS A 11 -3.47 24.79 17.78
CA HIS A 11 -3.70 23.50 18.43
C HIS A 11 -2.99 23.46 19.79
N ASP A 12 -3.64 22.87 20.79
CA ASP A 12 -3.10 22.73 22.15
C ASP A 12 -2.64 21.28 22.39
N GLY A 13 -1.39 21.12 22.84
CA GLY A 13 -0.74 19.82 23.00
C GLY A 13 -0.32 19.16 21.67
N PRO A 14 -0.04 17.84 21.69
CA PRO A 14 0.43 17.12 20.51
C PRO A 14 -0.60 16.99 19.39
N PHE A 15 -0.15 17.01 18.14
CA PHE A 15 -0.97 16.74 16.95
C PHE A 15 -0.43 15.61 16.08
N HIS A 16 -1.27 15.14 15.16
CA HIS A 16 -0.83 14.28 14.06
C HIS A 16 -1.55 14.58 12.75
N ASN A 17 -0.92 14.14 11.67
CA ASN A 17 -1.48 14.04 10.33
C ASN A 17 -1.42 12.58 9.86
N TYR A 18 -2.26 12.22 8.89
CA TYR A 18 -2.15 10.93 8.18
C TYR A 18 -1.76 11.16 6.71
N GLU A 19 -1.03 10.22 6.13
CA GLU A 19 -0.82 10.15 4.69
C GLU A 19 -1.50 8.93 4.09
N PHE A 20 -2.23 9.14 2.99
CA PHE A 20 -2.87 8.10 2.18
C PHE A 20 -2.48 8.25 0.71
N PHE A 21 -2.45 7.14 -0.03
CA PHE A 21 -2.31 7.12 -1.47
C PHE A 21 -3.64 6.76 -2.16
N PRO A 22 -3.92 7.26 -3.38
CA PRO A 22 -5.10 6.86 -4.13
C PRO A 22 -5.09 5.34 -4.42
N PRO A 23 -6.12 4.58 -4.02
CA PRO A 23 -6.17 3.14 -4.31
C PRO A 23 -6.24 2.86 -5.81
N ARG A 24 -5.73 1.69 -6.20
CA ARG A 24 -5.71 1.29 -7.62
C ARG A 24 -7.10 0.97 -8.16
N THR A 25 -7.96 0.37 -7.34
CA THR A 25 -9.30 -0.15 -7.67
C THR A 25 -10.43 0.69 -7.03
N ASP A 26 -11.60 0.69 -7.66
CA ASP A 26 -12.80 1.36 -7.13
C ASP A 26 -13.24 0.77 -5.78
N ALA A 27 -13.13 -0.55 -5.62
CA ALA A 27 -13.44 -1.24 -4.36
C ALA A 27 -12.47 -0.82 -3.24
N GLY A 28 -11.17 -0.72 -3.55
CA GLY A 28 -10.16 -0.19 -2.64
C GLY A 28 -10.42 1.27 -2.26
N LEU A 29 -10.91 2.10 -3.18
CA LEU A 29 -11.32 3.47 -2.89
C LEU A 29 -12.49 3.53 -1.92
N VAL A 30 -13.58 2.79 -2.15
CA VAL A 30 -14.73 2.75 -1.23
C VAL A 30 -14.30 2.37 0.19
N ASN A 31 -13.45 1.35 0.32
CA ASN A 31 -12.94 0.89 1.61
C ASN A 31 -11.93 1.86 2.24
N LEU A 32 -11.14 2.59 1.45
CA LEU A 32 -10.27 3.65 1.96
C LEU A 32 -11.10 4.79 2.56
N LEU A 33 -12.16 5.22 1.88
CA LEU A 33 -13.01 6.30 2.38
C LEU A 33 -13.66 5.93 3.72
N GLU A 34 -14.08 4.69 3.90
CA GLU A 34 -14.63 4.22 5.18
C GLU A 34 -13.56 4.09 6.27
N ARG A 35 -12.35 3.67 5.90
CA ARG A 35 -11.18 3.65 6.80
C ARG A 35 -10.77 5.04 7.28
N ILE A 36 -10.74 6.02 6.37
CA ILE A 36 -10.51 7.42 6.72
C ILE A 36 -11.60 7.90 7.67
N ARG A 37 -12.89 7.62 7.41
CA ARG A 37 -13.99 7.98 8.34
C ARG A 37 -13.76 7.44 9.75
N ARG A 38 -13.31 6.19 9.92
CA ARG A 38 -12.99 5.64 11.25
C ARG A 38 -11.78 6.32 11.89
N LEU A 39 -10.71 6.56 11.13
CA LEU A 39 -9.46 7.18 11.63
C LEU A 39 -9.62 8.66 12.02
N ILE A 40 -10.62 9.37 11.49
CA ILE A 40 -10.92 10.78 11.81
C ILE A 40 -12.05 10.96 12.83
N SER A 41 -12.65 9.87 13.30
CA SER A 41 -13.82 9.87 14.20
C SER A 41 -13.43 9.50 15.63
N ALA A 42 -14.23 9.97 16.58
CA ALA A 42 -14.17 9.53 17.98
C ALA A 42 -14.30 7.99 18.06
N PRO A 43 -13.57 7.33 18.98
CA PRO A 43 -12.84 7.92 20.09
C PRO A 43 -11.39 8.35 19.75
N LEU A 44 -10.91 8.20 18.52
CA LEU A 44 -9.54 8.62 18.20
C LEU A 44 -9.42 10.16 18.20
N GLN A 45 -8.28 10.68 18.65
CA GLN A 45 -7.96 12.09 18.46
C GLN A 45 -8.02 12.41 16.96
N ARG A 46 -8.73 13.47 16.58
CA ARG A 46 -8.84 13.87 15.17
C ARG A 46 -7.49 14.38 14.64
N PRO A 47 -7.04 13.99 13.44
CA PRO A 47 -5.84 14.56 12.81
C PRO A 47 -6.08 16.03 12.44
N LEU A 48 -5.01 16.83 12.43
CA LEU A 48 -5.09 18.22 11.92
C LEU A 48 -5.29 18.25 10.41
N ALA A 49 -4.61 17.37 9.67
CA ALA A 49 -4.78 17.21 8.24
C ALA A 49 -4.57 15.77 7.75
N VAL A 50 -5.08 15.52 6.55
CA VAL A 50 -4.83 14.32 5.76
C VAL A 50 -4.04 14.71 4.52
N SER A 51 -2.87 14.12 4.34
CA SER A 51 -2.06 14.26 3.15
C SER A 51 -2.38 13.18 2.14
N ILE A 52 -2.42 13.56 0.87
CA ILE A 52 -2.74 12.66 -0.25
C ILE A 52 -1.59 12.68 -1.24
N THR A 53 -1.03 11.50 -1.50
CA THR A 53 0.12 11.35 -2.39
C THR A 53 -0.25 11.59 -3.87
N TRP A 54 0.78 11.87 -4.66
CA TRP A 54 0.68 12.22 -6.07
C TRP A 54 1.83 11.56 -6.83
N GLY A 55 1.50 10.70 -7.79
CA GLY A 55 2.48 9.97 -8.59
C GLY A 55 3.34 10.89 -9.46
N ALA A 56 4.59 10.46 -9.73
CA ALA A 56 5.50 11.19 -10.59
C ALA A 56 4.91 11.41 -12.01
N GLY A 57 5.25 12.53 -12.64
CA GLY A 57 4.66 12.91 -13.95
C GLY A 57 3.16 13.21 -13.93
N GLY A 58 2.52 13.16 -12.75
CA GLY A 58 1.07 13.24 -12.59
C GLY A 58 0.34 11.97 -13.02
N SER A 59 0.97 10.79 -12.88
CA SER A 59 0.35 9.49 -13.22
C SER A 59 -0.94 9.21 -12.45
N THR A 60 -1.04 9.65 -11.19
CA THR A 60 -2.24 9.49 -10.35
C THR A 60 -3.11 10.75 -10.25
N ALA A 61 -2.85 11.79 -11.03
CA ALA A 61 -3.39 13.14 -10.84
C ALA A 61 -4.91 13.18 -10.56
N GLU A 62 -5.71 12.55 -11.42
CA GLU A 62 -7.17 12.50 -11.27
C GLU A 62 -7.58 11.74 -9.99
N LYS A 63 -7.05 10.52 -9.77
CA LYS A 63 -7.38 9.71 -8.56
C LYS A 63 -6.98 10.41 -7.26
N SER A 64 -5.86 11.14 -7.25
CA SER A 64 -5.41 11.97 -6.12
C SER A 64 -6.38 13.13 -5.85
N LEU A 65 -6.86 13.81 -6.90
CA LEU A 65 -7.84 14.91 -6.79
C LEU A 65 -9.24 14.41 -6.38
N GLU A 66 -9.66 13.26 -6.88
CA GLU A 66 -10.92 12.60 -6.48
C GLU A 66 -10.90 12.21 -5.01
N LEU A 67 -9.83 11.54 -4.54
CA LEU A 67 -9.66 11.21 -3.12
C LEU A 67 -9.64 12.48 -2.26
N ALA A 68 -8.95 13.54 -2.71
CA ALA A 68 -8.93 14.83 -2.00
C ALA A 68 -10.32 15.45 -1.88
N GLU A 69 -11.10 15.46 -2.97
CA GLU A 69 -12.48 15.95 -2.94
C GLU A 69 -13.35 15.17 -1.94
N GLN A 70 -13.16 13.85 -1.80
CA GLN A 70 -13.90 13.05 -0.82
C GLN A 70 -13.47 13.36 0.63
N VAL A 71 -12.17 13.54 0.90
CA VAL A 71 -11.68 13.90 2.24
C VAL A 71 -12.12 15.31 2.66
N VAL A 72 -12.14 16.27 1.73
CA VAL A 72 -12.72 17.61 1.97
C VAL A 72 -14.20 17.52 2.33
N LYS A 73 -14.97 16.63 1.69
CA LYS A 73 -16.39 16.37 2.04
C LYS A 73 -16.58 15.75 3.42
N MET A 74 -15.56 15.09 3.98
CA MET A 74 -15.55 14.63 5.38
C MET A 74 -15.22 15.77 6.38
N GLY A 75 -14.91 16.96 5.88
CA GLY A 75 -14.56 18.13 6.70
C GLY A 75 -13.18 18.03 7.36
N VAL A 76 -12.24 17.32 6.73
CA VAL A 76 -10.84 17.24 7.17
C VAL A 76 -9.97 18.00 6.18
N GLU A 77 -8.99 18.72 6.73
CA GLU A 77 -8.09 19.56 5.96
C GLU A 77 -7.15 18.70 5.12
N VAL A 78 -7.02 19.02 3.83
CA VAL A 78 -6.18 18.26 2.91
C VAL A 78 -4.84 18.96 2.68
N VAL A 79 -3.77 18.16 2.68
CA VAL A 79 -2.46 18.49 2.09
C VAL A 79 -2.33 17.69 0.79
N LEU A 80 -2.36 18.34 -0.38
CA LEU A 80 -2.18 17.62 -1.63
C LEU A 80 -0.69 17.62 -2.02
N HIS A 81 -0.11 16.44 -2.28
CA HIS A 81 1.22 16.35 -2.87
C HIS A 81 1.17 16.86 -4.32
N LEU A 82 2.20 17.56 -4.76
CA LEU A 82 2.31 18.02 -6.15
C LEU A 82 3.76 17.91 -6.61
N THR A 83 4.02 17.02 -7.56
CA THR A 83 5.32 16.91 -8.24
C THR A 83 5.40 17.90 -9.40
N CYS A 84 6.62 18.30 -9.77
CA CYS A 84 6.84 19.34 -10.79
C CYS A 84 7.68 18.88 -11.99
N THR A 85 8.58 17.91 -11.81
CA THR A 85 9.37 17.34 -12.91
C THR A 85 8.52 16.41 -13.78
N ASN A 86 8.90 16.25 -15.05
CA ASN A 86 8.20 15.40 -16.01
C ASN A 86 6.71 15.78 -16.23
N MET A 87 6.31 17.00 -15.86
CA MET A 87 4.97 17.54 -16.03
C MET A 87 4.99 18.82 -16.85
N ALA A 88 4.06 18.94 -17.81
CA ALA A 88 3.79 20.20 -18.48
C ALA A 88 3.20 21.21 -17.47
N LYS A 89 3.60 22.49 -17.60
CA LYS A 89 3.16 23.58 -16.69
C LYS A 89 1.63 23.65 -16.57
N GLU A 90 0.93 23.40 -17.67
CA GLU A 90 -0.54 23.43 -17.76
C GLU A 90 -1.19 22.36 -16.86
N LYS A 91 -0.54 21.23 -16.59
CA LYS A 91 -1.03 20.24 -15.62
C LYS A 91 -0.92 20.75 -14.19
N VAL A 92 0.17 21.44 -13.86
CA VAL A 92 0.38 22.08 -12.54
C VAL A 92 -0.66 23.18 -12.33
N ASP A 93 -0.92 24.00 -13.35
CA ASP A 93 -1.96 25.04 -13.31
C ASP A 93 -3.36 24.46 -13.10
N LEU A 94 -3.70 23.38 -13.81
CA LEU A 94 -4.98 22.68 -13.65
C LEU A 94 -5.15 22.11 -12.25
N ALA A 95 -4.11 21.46 -11.71
CA ALA A 95 -4.13 20.90 -10.36
C ALA A 95 -4.33 22.00 -9.29
N LEU A 96 -3.55 23.09 -9.37
CA LEU A 96 -3.66 24.23 -8.45
C LEU A 96 -5.03 24.92 -8.55
N GLN A 97 -5.60 25.06 -9.76
CA GLN A 97 -6.95 25.59 -9.91
C GLN A 97 -7.99 24.65 -9.30
N ARG A 98 -7.88 23.32 -9.51
CA ARG A 98 -8.79 22.34 -8.90
C ARG A 98 -8.70 22.36 -7.38
N CYS A 99 -7.51 22.54 -6.80
CA CYS A 99 -7.34 22.77 -5.36
C CYS A 99 -8.13 23.99 -4.88
N LYS A 100 -8.07 25.13 -5.59
CA LYS A 100 -8.85 26.33 -5.23
C LYS A 100 -10.36 26.09 -5.29
N ASP A 101 -10.83 25.40 -6.33
CA ASP A 101 -12.25 25.10 -6.52
C ASP A 101 -12.79 24.19 -5.40
N LEU A 102 -11.95 23.29 -4.90
CA LEU A 102 -12.23 22.43 -3.73
C LEU A 102 -11.94 23.13 -2.37
N GLY A 103 -11.40 24.34 -2.38
CA GLY A 103 -10.99 25.08 -1.18
C GLY A 103 -9.73 24.54 -0.47
N ILE A 104 -8.98 23.63 -1.09
CA ILE A 104 -7.71 23.09 -0.60
C ILE A 104 -6.66 24.20 -0.57
N GLN A 105 -6.13 24.49 0.62
CA GLN A 105 -5.09 25.50 0.80
C GLN A 105 -3.70 24.93 1.04
N ASN A 106 -3.53 23.63 1.33
CA ASN A 106 -2.23 23.08 1.67
C ASN A 106 -1.67 22.22 0.53
N ILE A 107 -0.47 22.56 0.05
CA ILE A 107 0.24 21.85 -1.02
C ILE A 107 1.60 21.40 -0.49
N LEU A 108 1.94 20.12 -0.65
CA LEU A 108 3.31 19.63 -0.44
C LEU A 108 4.04 19.65 -1.79
N ALA A 109 4.88 20.66 -1.99
CA ALA A 109 5.64 20.84 -3.23
C ALA A 109 6.85 19.89 -3.26
N LEU A 110 6.86 19.01 -4.26
CA LEU A 110 7.85 17.95 -4.44
C LEU A 110 8.50 18.07 -5.82
N ARG A 111 9.74 17.56 -5.95
CA ARG A 111 10.40 17.42 -7.26
C ARG A 111 9.62 16.40 -8.10
N GLY A 112 9.57 15.17 -7.62
CA GLY A 112 9.28 13.97 -8.41
C GLY A 112 10.57 13.32 -8.88
N ASP A 113 10.46 12.43 -9.86
CA ASP A 113 11.57 11.73 -10.49
C ASP A 113 12.56 12.70 -11.16
N ALA A 114 13.72 12.18 -11.58
CA ALA A 114 14.71 12.98 -12.28
C ALA A 114 14.12 13.66 -13.54
N PRO A 115 14.46 14.93 -13.83
CA PRO A 115 14.07 15.60 -15.06
C PRO A 115 14.51 14.82 -16.31
N ARG A 116 13.78 14.96 -17.41
CA ARG A 116 14.16 14.37 -18.70
C ARG A 116 15.35 15.14 -19.28
N SER A 117 16.31 14.42 -19.86
CA SER A 117 17.31 15.05 -20.73
C SER A 117 16.64 15.64 -21.98
N GLU A 118 17.27 16.59 -22.67
CA GLU A 118 16.75 17.24 -23.89
C GLU A 118 16.32 16.24 -24.98
N GLU A 119 16.95 15.06 -25.02
CA GLU A 119 16.65 13.95 -25.94
C GLU A 119 15.33 13.21 -25.62
N TYR A 120 14.83 13.39 -24.39
CA TYR A 120 13.66 12.72 -23.80
C TYR A 120 12.50 13.68 -23.52
N ALA A 121 12.74 15.00 -23.60
CA ALA A 121 11.77 16.06 -23.31
C ALA A 121 10.47 15.90 -24.10
N VAL A 122 9.33 16.20 -23.45
CA VAL A 122 8.00 16.06 -24.07
C VAL A 122 7.89 16.93 -25.32
N THR A 123 8.42 18.15 -25.25
CA THR A 123 8.64 19.09 -26.36
C THR A 123 10.15 19.20 -26.64
N PRO A 124 10.66 18.67 -27.76
CA PRO A 124 12.09 18.75 -28.08
C PRO A 124 12.58 20.20 -28.14
N ASN A 125 13.72 20.48 -27.51
CA ASN A 125 14.35 21.81 -27.39
C ASN A 125 13.60 22.85 -26.54
N VAL A 126 12.66 22.43 -25.69
CA VAL A 126 12.13 23.28 -24.61
C VAL A 126 12.54 22.65 -23.27
N PRO A 127 13.30 23.33 -22.41
CA PRO A 127 13.65 22.81 -21.08
C PRO A 127 12.39 22.55 -20.24
N ASP A 128 12.42 21.52 -19.38
CA ASP A 128 11.34 21.31 -18.41
C ASP A 128 11.21 22.57 -17.53
N PHE A 129 9.99 23.09 -17.41
CA PHE A 129 9.70 24.40 -16.76
C PHE A 129 10.03 24.40 -15.26
N PHE A 130 10.00 23.22 -14.63
CA PHE A 130 10.44 23.00 -13.26
C PHE A 130 11.55 21.94 -13.24
N GLN A 131 12.67 22.24 -12.61
CA GLN A 131 13.77 21.30 -12.42
C GLN A 131 13.82 20.79 -10.98
N HIS A 132 13.48 21.66 -10.02
CA HIS A 132 13.59 21.41 -8.59
C HIS A 132 12.32 21.82 -7.85
N ALA A 133 12.11 21.30 -6.64
CA ALA A 133 10.91 21.60 -5.85
C ALA A 133 10.77 23.10 -5.50
N ASP A 134 11.88 23.82 -5.35
CA ASP A 134 11.89 25.26 -5.10
C ASP A 134 11.42 26.09 -6.30
N ASP A 135 11.52 25.58 -7.55
CA ASP A 135 10.91 26.22 -8.71
C ASP A 135 9.37 26.23 -8.58
N LEU A 136 8.80 25.09 -8.17
CA LEU A 136 7.37 24.98 -7.91
C LEU A 136 6.93 25.88 -6.74
N VAL A 137 7.71 25.97 -5.67
CA VAL A 137 7.44 26.90 -4.55
C VAL A 137 7.41 28.35 -5.05
N ARG A 138 8.45 28.81 -5.77
CA ARG A 138 8.50 30.19 -6.32
C ARG A 138 7.35 30.45 -7.28
N TYR A 139 6.99 29.47 -8.10
CA TYR A 139 5.90 29.58 -9.07
C TYR A 139 4.54 29.74 -8.40
N ILE A 140 4.20 28.87 -7.44
CA ILE A 140 2.95 28.98 -6.67
C ILE A 140 2.91 30.34 -5.94
N ARG A 141 4.04 30.80 -5.39
CA ARG A 141 4.14 32.13 -4.75
C ARG A 141 3.94 33.28 -5.74
N ALA A 142 4.47 33.20 -6.95
CA ALA A 142 4.30 34.23 -7.98
C ALA A 142 2.86 34.34 -8.48
N GLU A 143 2.24 33.20 -8.84
CA GLU A 143 0.92 33.18 -9.48
C GLU A 143 -0.25 33.20 -8.47
N HIS A 144 -0.02 32.77 -7.23
CA HIS A 144 -1.09 32.59 -6.23
C HIS A 144 -0.80 33.27 -4.88
N GLY A 145 0.36 33.90 -4.71
CA GLY A 145 0.72 34.67 -3.52
C GLY A 145 0.68 33.84 -2.24
N ALA A 146 -0.06 34.36 -1.26
CA ALA A 146 -0.24 33.73 0.05
C ALA A 146 -1.51 32.86 0.15
N TYR A 147 -2.19 32.52 -0.96
CA TYR A 147 -3.38 31.66 -0.91
C TYR A 147 -3.06 30.25 -0.40
N PHE A 148 -1.95 29.68 -0.86
CA PHE A 148 -1.53 28.33 -0.48
C PHE A 148 -0.55 28.34 0.69
N CYS A 149 -0.77 27.44 1.65
CA CYS A 149 0.24 26.97 2.58
C CYS A 149 1.11 25.94 1.88
N ILE A 150 2.41 26.20 1.75
CA ILE A 150 3.32 25.35 0.96
C ILE A 150 4.26 24.59 1.89
N GLY A 151 4.14 23.27 1.90
CA GLY A 151 5.11 22.36 2.50
C GLY A 151 6.20 21.99 1.50
N VAL A 152 7.37 21.59 1.99
CA VAL A 152 8.44 20.96 1.20
C VAL A 152 8.99 19.71 1.90
N ALA A 153 9.53 18.77 1.14
CA ALA A 153 10.23 17.61 1.71
C ALA A 153 11.62 17.99 2.27
N GLY A 154 11.93 17.49 3.46
CA GLY A 154 13.27 17.52 4.06
C GLY A 154 13.79 16.11 4.36
N TYR A 155 15.10 15.91 4.28
CA TYR A 155 15.72 14.60 4.46
C TYR A 155 16.66 14.64 5.68
N PRO A 156 16.32 13.96 6.80
CA PRO A 156 17.16 13.89 8.00
C PRO A 156 18.46 13.09 7.81
N THR A 157 18.55 12.38 6.69
CA THR A 157 19.63 11.49 6.26
C THR A 157 19.91 11.77 4.78
N ALA A 158 21.12 11.47 4.29
CA ALA A 158 21.53 11.77 2.91
C ALA A 158 20.49 11.32 1.87
N HIS A 159 20.08 12.24 0.98
CA HIS A 159 19.26 11.87 -0.17
C HIS A 159 20.06 10.97 -1.13
N PRO A 160 19.48 9.90 -1.72
CA PRO A 160 20.23 8.97 -2.58
C PRO A 160 20.92 9.60 -3.80
N ASP A 161 20.37 10.73 -4.29
CA ASP A 161 20.95 11.52 -5.40
C ASP A 161 21.99 12.58 -4.95
N SER A 162 22.14 12.84 -3.65
CA SER A 162 22.99 13.93 -3.15
C SER A 162 24.44 13.48 -3.00
N GLU A 163 25.37 14.23 -3.59
CA GLU A 163 26.81 13.92 -3.55
C GLU A 163 27.43 14.11 -2.15
N THR A 164 26.86 15.01 -1.33
CA THR A 164 27.28 15.28 0.06
C THR A 164 26.09 15.68 0.96
N ASP A 165 26.24 15.50 2.29
CA ASP A 165 25.27 15.98 3.29
C ASP A 165 25.18 17.52 3.36
N GLU A 166 26.28 18.22 3.09
CA GLU A 166 26.34 19.69 3.11
C GLU A 166 25.47 20.32 2.00
N ASP A 167 25.39 19.67 0.84
CA ASP A 167 24.51 20.10 -0.24
C ASP A 167 23.02 19.91 0.09
N GLU A 168 22.64 18.85 0.80
CA GLU A 168 21.23 18.59 1.14
C GLU A 168 20.65 19.68 2.06
N MET A 169 21.39 20.07 3.11
CA MET A 169 20.97 21.15 4.02
C MET A 169 20.87 22.49 3.29
N LYS A 170 21.80 22.77 2.37
CA LYS A 170 21.77 23.94 1.49
C LYS A 170 20.56 23.94 0.57
N TRP A 171 20.23 22.83 -0.08
CA TRP A 171 19.02 22.72 -0.91
C TRP A 171 17.72 22.79 -0.11
N LEU A 172 17.68 22.24 1.11
CA LEU A 172 16.57 22.45 2.04
C LEU A 172 16.38 23.94 2.34
N LYS A 173 17.48 24.65 2.67
CA LYS A 173 17.43 26.10 2.89
C LYS A 173 16.94 26.86 1.65
N VAL A 174 17.38 26.49 0.44
CA VAL A 174 16.88 27.10 -0.82
C VAL A 174 15.37 26.89 -0.98
N LYS A 175 14.84 25.69 -0.70
CA LYS A 175 13.39 25.39 -0.69
C LYS A 175 12.62 26.22 0.35
N CYS A 176 13.19 26.42 1.54
CA CYS A 176 12.61 27.25 2.58
C CYS A 176 12.61 28.75 2.22
N ASP A 177 13.76 29.27 1.78
CA ASP A 177 13.93 30.68 1.42
C ASP A 177 13.15 31.06 0.14
N ALA A 178 12.81 30.09 -0.71
CA ALA A 178 11.88 30.26 -1.83
C ALA A 178 10.44 30.57 -1.40
N GLY A 179 10.10 30.36 -0.13
CA GLY A 179 8.81 30.72 0.47
C GLY A 179 7.97 29.54 0.98
N ALA A 180 8.58 28.42 1.37
CA ALA A 180 7.86 27.33 2.05
C ALA A 180 7.50 27.70 3.50
N ASP A 181 6.36 27.21 3.98
CA ASP A 181 5.81 27.49 5.32
C ASP A 181 6.11 26.37 6.32
N PHE A 182 6.16 25.12 5.86
CA PHE A 182 6.45 23.94 6.69
C PHE A 182 7.32 22.91 5.94
N ILE A 183 7.88 21.97 6.69
CA ILE A 183 8.71 20.87 6.20
C ILE A 183 8.09 19.56 6.70
N VAL A 184 7.86 18.62 5.78
CA VAL A 184 7.57 17.22 6.13
C VAL A 184 8.84 16.43 5.89
N THR A 185 9.28 15.61 6.85
CA THR A 185 10.50 14.83 6.64
C THR A 185 10.22 13.52 5.92
N GLN A 186 11.21 13.06 5.14
CA GLN A 186 11.35 11.64 4.82
C GLN A 186 11.44 10.81 6.11
N LEU A 187 11.06 9.54 6.01
CA LEU A 187 11.15 8.56 7.10
C LEU A 187 12.58 8.37 7.63
N PHE A 188 12.68 8.07 8.91
CA PHE A 188 13.92 7.76 9.62
C PHE A 188 13.64 6.76 10.76
N TYR A 189 14.67 6.06 11.22
CA TYR A 189 14.58 5.13 12.37
C TYR A 189 15.56 5.47 13.51
N ASP A 190 16.46 6.44 13.29
CA ASP A 190 17.31 7.03 14.32
C ASP A 190 16.74 8.39 14.76
N VAL A 191 16.15 8.42 15.95
CA VAL A 191 15.55 9.63 16.52
C VAL A 191 16.61 10.62 16.99
N ASP A 192 17.76 10.15 17.49
CA ASP A 192 18.82 11.04 17.97
C ASP A 192 19.51 11.74 16.80
N GLY A 193 19.72 11.02 15.68
CA GLY A 193 20.13 11.60 14.40
C GLY A 193 19.14 12.65 13.88
N PHE A 194 17.83 12.36 13.89
CA PHE A 194 16.80 13.34 13.53
C PHE A 194 16.82 14.59 14.42
N LEU A 195 16.93 14.45 15.74
CA LEU A 195 16.99 15.59 16.67
C LEU A 195 18.28 16.41 16.51
N ALA A 196 19.39 15.80 16.07
CA ALA A 196 20.60 16.52 15.67
C ALA A 196 20.38 17.32 14.37
N TRP A 197 19.73 16.72 13.36
CA TRP A 197 19.39 17.39 12.11
C TRP A 197 18.42 18.57 12.30
N VAL A 198 17.44 18.47 13.22
CA VAL A 198 16.56 19.59 13.60
C VAL A 198 17.39 20.76 14.14
N LYS A 199 18.38 20.51 15.00
CA LYS A 199 19.25 21.55 15.55
C LYS A 199 20.08 22.23 14.46
N GLU A 200 20.60 21.46 13.49
CA GLU A 200 21.32 22.03 12.35
C GLU A 200 20.41 22.89 11.46
N CYS A 201 19.17 22.45 11.19
CA CYS A 201 18.17 23.30 10.51
C CYS A 201 17.99 24.65 11.21
N ARG A 202 17.89 24.67 12.55
CA ARG A 202 17.78 25.91 13.32
C ARG A 202 19.07 26.74 13.27
N ALA A 203 20.24 26.12 13.28
CA ALA A 203 21.53 26.81 13.14
C ALA A 203 21.68 27.51 11.77
N GLN A 204 21.18 26.88 10.70
CA GLN A 204 21.11 27.44 9.34
C GLN A 204 19.98 28.48 9.15
N GLY A 205 19.23 28.78 10.22
CA GLY A 205 18.17 29.80 10.22
C GLY A 205 16.84 29.35 9.61
N ILE A 206 16.62 28.05 9.42
CA ILE A 206 15.33 27.48 8.97
C ILE A 206 14.33 27.60 10.12
N LYS A 207 13.27 28.37 9.91
CA LYS A 207 12.25 28.70 10.93
C LYS A 207 10.92 27.97 10.74
N GLN A 208 10.76 27.33 9.59
CA GLN A 208 9.58 26.54 9.21
C GLN A 208 9.31 25.44 10.24
N THR A 209 8.03 25.14 10.46
CA THR A 209 7.60 24.01 11.28
C THR A 209 8.09 22.71 10.64
N ILE A 210 8.79 21.87 11.41
CA ILE A 210 9.25 20.55 10.98
C ILE A 210 8.27 19.52 11.51
N ILE A 211 7.74 18.68 10.62
CA ILE A 211 6.81 17.60 10.94
C ILE A 211 7.48 16.28 10.52
N PRO A 212 7.95 15.44 11.47
CA PRO A 212 8.61 14.19 11.14
C PRO A 212 7.67 13.15 10.54
N GLY A 213 8.08 12.54 9.43
CA GLY A 213 7.45 11.38 8.82
C GLY A 213 7.72 10.10 9.61
N ILE A 214 6.67 9.47 10.14
CA ILE A 214 6.73 8.23 10.91
C ILE A 214 6.01 7.13 10.15
N MET A 215 6.76 6.12 9.67
CA MET A 215 6.19 4.94 9.00
C MET A 215 6.31 3.70 9.91
N PRO A 216 5.19 3.16 10.43
CA PRO A 216 5.19 1.93 11.21
C PRO A 216 5.64 0.74 10.36
N ILE A 217 6.45 -0.16 10.93
CA ILE A 217 6.90 -1.37 10.24
C ILE A 217 5.73 -2.38 10.16
N GLN A 218 5.35 -2.76 8.93
CA GLN A 218 4.16 -3.60 8.67
C GLN A 218 4.50 -5.04 8.26
N SER A 219 5.67 -5.25 7.62
CA SER A 219 6.20 -6.56 7.25
C SER A 219 7.72 -6.45 7.12
N PHE A 220 8.44 -7.56 7.29
CA PHE A 220 9.89 -7.56 7.19
C PHE A 220 10.37 -7.32 5.74
N GLY A 221 9.64 -7.87 4.77
CA GLY A 221 9.93 -7.70 3.33
C GLY A 221 9.81 -6.25 2.87
N SER A 222 8.64 -5.62 3.10
CA SER A 222 8.41 -4.22 2.71
C SER A 222 9.39 -3.27 3.40
N PHE A 223 9.66 -3.48 4.69
CA PHE A 223 10.64 -2.69 5.44
C PHE A 223 12.04 -2.75 4.84
N ARG A 224 12.55 -3.95 4.51
CA ARG A 224 13.87 -4.09 3.88
C ARG A 224 13.92 -3.45 2.50
N ARG A 225 12.86 -3.55 1.69
CA ARG A 225 12.78 -2.89 0.37
C ARG A 225 12.84 -1.37 0.53
N LEU A 226 11.99 -0.81 1.39
CA LEU A 226 11.91 0.61 1.70
C LEU A 226 13.25 1.21 2.16
N VAL A 227 13.91 0.53 3.10
CA VAL A 227 15.24 0.92 3.63
C VAL A 227 16.30 0.88 2.52
N ASN A 228 16.29 -0.16 1.67
CA ASN A 228 17.22 -0.28 0.54
C ASN A 228 16.98 0.77 -0.55
N LEU A 229 15.72 1.17 -0.79
CA LEU A 229 15.34 2.18 -1.77
C LEU A 229 15.73 3.58 -1.30
N THR A 230 15.29 3.95 -0.09
CA THR A 230 15.53 5.28 0.52
C THR A 230 16.96 5.49 1.00
N LYS A 231 17.76 4.42 1.10
CA LYS A 231 19.07 4.40 1.78
C LYS A 231 19.02 4.85 3.25
N CYS A 232 17.85 4.82 3.88
CA CYS A 232 17.66 5.21 5.27
C CYS A 232 18.55 4.35 6.20
N PRO A 233 19.46 4.94 6.99
CA PRO A 233 20.15 4.23 8.06
C PRO A 233 19.14 3.63 9.05
N VAL A 234 19.37 2.37 9.43
CA VAL A 234 18.57 1.64 10.43
C VAL A 234 19.49 1.23 11.58
N PRO A 235 19.19 1.63 12.83
CA PRO A 235 19.86 1.13 14.02
C PRO A 235 19.95 -0.41 14.04
N SER A 236 21.15 -0.94 14.31
CA SER A 236 21.42 -2.40 14.26
C SER A 236 20.57 -3.21 15.24
N SER A 237 20.08 -2.60 16.33
CA SER A 237 19.09 -3.18 17.23
C SER A 237 17.79 -3.55 16.52
N ILE A 238 17.23 -2.66 15.69
CA ILE A 238 15.97 -2.90 14.97
C ILE A 238 16.08 -4.10 14.04
N THR A 239 17.20 -4.19 13.29
CA THR A 239 17.46 -5.35 12.43
C THR A 239 17.62 -6.64 13.24
N SER A 240 18.28 -6.57 14.40
CA SER A 240 18.52 -7.72 15.28
C SER A 240 17.24 -8.22 15.96
N ASP A 241 16.33 -7.32 16.31
CA ASP A 241 15.03 -7.64 16.92
C ASP A 241 14.06 -8.24 15.88
N LEU A 242 14.08 -7.73 14.64
CA LEU A 242 13.19 -8.16 13.55
C LEU A 242 13.59 -9.51 12.94
N GLN A 243 14.88 -9.81 12.85
CA GLN A 243 15.36 -11.00 12.13
C GLN A 243 14.84 -12.35 12.70
N PRO A 244 14.69 -12.56 14.03
CA PRO A 244 14.09 -13.77 14.58
C PRO A 244 12.59 -13.94 14.31
N ILE A 245 11.88 -12.85 14.01
CA ILE A 245 10.42 -12.80 13.78
C ILE A 245 10.06 -12.54 12.31
N SER A 246 11.04 -12.56 11.40
CA SER A 246 10.88 -12.11 10.01
C SER A 246 9.87 -12.89 9.16
N SER A 247 9.42 -14.06 9.62
CA SER A 247 8.39 -14.90 8.98
C SER A 247 7.01 -14.82 9.65
N ASP A 248 6.86 -14.01 10.70
CA ASP A 248 5.64 -13.81 11.48
C ASP A 248 5.21 -12.35 11.37
N ASP A 249 4.37 -12.05 10.36
CA ASP A 249 3.90 -10.69 10.10
C ASP A 249 3.12 -10.08 11.28
N ALA A 250 2.44 -10.90 12.10
CA ALA A 250 1.74 -10.40 13.28
C ALA A 250 2.73 -9.91 14.35
N ALA A 251 3.79 -10.67 14.61
CA ALA A 251 4.87 -10.26 15.49
C ALA A 251 5.61 -9.02 14.94
N VAL A 252 5.85 -8.94 13.62
CA VAL A 252 6.48 -7.78 12.97
C VAL A 252 5.61 -6.52 13.08
N LYS A 253 4.30 -6.60 12.81
CA LYS A 253 3.34 -5.47 12.98
C LYS A 253 3.34 -4.98 14.43
N GLN A 254 3.30 -5.89 15.41
CA GLN A 254 3.34 -5.54 16.84
C GLN A 254 4.66 -4.85 17.24
N TYR A 255 5.80 -5.35 16.74
CA TYR A 255 7.10 -4.71 16.93
C TYR A 255 7.12 -3.30 16.32
N GLY A 256 6.65 -3.16 15.07
CA GLY A 256 6.60 -1.89 14.34
C GLY A 256 5.76 -0.81 15.03
N ALA A 257 4.59 -1.17 15.54
CA ALA A 257 3.75 -0.26 16.33
C ALA A 257 4.43 0.15 17.65
N THR A 258 5.10 -0.79 18.32
CA THR A 258 5.84 -0.53 19.57
C THR A 258 7.05 0.39 19.33
N LEU A 259 7.81 0.16 18.26
CA LEU A 259 8.93 1.00 17.85
C LEU A 259 8.47 2.42 17.50
N ALA A 260 7.45 2.56 16.65
CA ALA A 260 6.90 3.87 16.28
C ALA A 260 6.36 4.64 17.48
N THR A 261 5.66 3.96 18.42
CA THR A 261 5.24 4.55 19.70
C THR A 261 6.44 5.13 20.47
N LYS A 262 7.52 4.37 20.61
CA LYS A 262 8.74 4.83 21.30
C LYS A 262 9.36 6.04 20.60
N MET A 263 9.43 6.02 19.27
CA MET A 263 9.96 7.13 18.49
C MET A 263 9.14 8.41 18.69
N VAL A 264 7.81 8.32 18.58
CA VAL A 264 6.92 9.48 18.79
C VAL A 264 7.07 10.06 20.19
N LYS A 265 7.13 9.21 21.25
CA LYS A 265 7.38 9.68 22.62
C LYS A 265 8.71 10.43 22.74
N GLN A 266 9.81 9.84 22.27
CA GLN A 266 11.15 10.48 22.31
C GLN A 266 11.22 11.80 21.52
N ILE A 267 10.48 11.91 20.39
CA ILE A 267 10.37 13.14 19.61
C ILE A 267 9.63 14.23 20.38
N LEU A 268 8.48 13.92 20.99
CA LEU A 268 7.67 14.88 21.73
C LEU A 268 8.33 15.31 23.04
N ASP A 269 8.96 14.37 23.75
CA ASP A 269 9.72 14.60 24.98
C ASP A 269 10.93 15.55 24.75
N SER A 270 11.36 15.74 23.50
CA SER A 270 12.40 16.72 23.15
C SER A 270 11.97 18.18 23.29
N GLY A 271 10.65 18.45 23.25
CA GLY A 271 10.07 19.80 23.30
C GLY A 271 10.22 20.65 22.03
N GLU A 272 11.06 20.25 21.06
CA GLU A 272 11.31 20.96 19.79
C GLU A 272 10.26 20.67 18.71
N ILE A 273 9.54 19.56 18.84
CA ILE A 273 8.57 19.05 17.86
C ILE A 273 7.25 18.75 18.57
N HIS A 274 6.14 19.26 18.04
CA HIS A 274 4.81 19.18 18.69
C HIS A 274 3.79 18.30 17.95
N GLY A 275 4.21 17.62 16.89
CA GLY A 275 3.35 16.66 16.20
C GLY A 275 4.08 15.86 15.14
N VAL A 276 3.40 14.86 14.58
CA VAL A 276 3.99 13.85 13.69
C VAL A 276 3.12 13.59 12.46
N HIS A 277 3.74 13.07 11.41
CA HIS A 277 3.06 12.73 10.14
C HIS A 277 3.11 11.23 9.92
N PHE A 278 1.99 10.53 10.08
CA PHE A 278 1.95 9.07 9.95
C PHE A 278 1.78 8.64 8.49
N CYS A 279 2.82 8.03 7.93
CA CYS A 279 2.75 7.33 6.65
C CYS A 279 2.00 6.01 6.86
N THR A 280 0.69 6.01 6.60
CA THR A 280 -0.21 4.89 6.99
C THR A 280 -0.04 3.65 6.11
N LEU A 281 0.50 3.80 4.90
CA LEU A 281 0.42 2.82 3.81
C LEU A 281 -1.02 2.35 3.53
N ASN A 282 -1.97 3.27 3.67
CA ASN A 282 -3.41 3.03 3.66
C ASN A 282 -3.95 2.11 4.77
N LEU A 283 -3.16 1.70 5.77
CA LEU A 283 -3.57 0.79 6.86
C LEU A 283 -4.07 1.54 8.11
N GLU A 284 -4.97 0.90 8.87
CA GLU A 284 -5.54 1.46 10.11
C GLU A 284 -4.91 0.86 11.36
N LYS A 285 -4.78 -0.47 11.42
CA LYS A 285 -4.57 -1.22 12.68
C LYS A 285 -3.32 -0.77 13.46
N SER A 286 -2.18 -0.65 12.79
CA SER A 286 -0.90 -0.26 13.42
C SER A 286 -0.88 1.21 13.85
N VAL A 287 -1.55 2.09 13.10
CA VAL A 287 -1.65 3.52 13.43
C VAL A 287 -2.58 3.71 14.63
N ARG A 288 -3.73 3.05 14.64
CA ARG A 288 -4.63 2.99 15.82
C ARG A 288 -3.88 2.49 17.07
N THR A 289 -3.12 1.39 16.95
CA THR A 289 -2.31 0.87 18.07
C THR A 289 -1.29 1.88 18.58
N ILE A 290 -0.69 2.69 17.71
CA ILE A 290 0.22 3.78 18.13
C ILE A 290 -0.55 4.88 18.87
N LEU A 291 -1.72 5.30 18.38
CA LEU A 291 -2.56 6.27 19.08
C LEU A 291 -3.00 5.79 20.46
N ASP A 292 -3.47 4.55 20.57
CA ASP A 292 -3.85 3.90 21.83
C ASP A 292 -2.66 3.90 22.81
N ASN A 293 -1.47 3.51 22.34
CA ASN A 293 -0.25 3.52 23.17
C ASN A 293 0.25 4.93 23.57
N LEU A 294 -0.20 5.97 22.87
CA LEU A 294 0.10 7.38 23.15
C LEU A 294 -0.98 8.06 24.01
N ASP A 295 -2.06 7.35 24.37
CA ASP A 295 -3.28 7.93 24.96
C ASP A 295 -3.93 9.02 24.06
N TRP A 296 -3.74 8.96 22.74
CA TRP A 296 -4.32 9.88 21.74
C TRP A 296 -5.74 9.46 21.36
N VAL A 297 -6.53 9.24 22.39
CA VAL A 297 -7.92 8.78 22.35
C VAL A 297 -8.72 9.77 23.20
N GLU A 298 -9.70 10.42 22.59
CA GLU A 298 -10.68 11.23 23.29
C GLU A 298 -11.49 10.35 24.26
N ARG A 299 -11.05 10.30 25.51
CA ARG A 299 -11.80 9.69 26.61
C ARG A 299 -13.07 10.51 26.80
N ASP A 300 -14.18 9.95 26.34
CA ASP A 300 -15.47 10.60 26.33
C ASP A 300 -15.85 11.03 27.76
N GLN A 301 -16.13 12.32 28.00
CA GLN A 301 -16.61 12.77 29.32
C GLN A 301 -17.98 12.14 29.70
N ARG A 302 -18.60 11.41 28.77
CA ARG A 302 -19.73 10.51 28.99
C ARG A 302 -19.38 9.20 29.70
N ASP A 303 -18.12 8.90 30.03
CA ASP A 303 -17.76 7.83 30.98
C ASP A 303 -18.22 8.11 32.43
N SER A 304 -18.82 9.28 32.69
CA SER A 304 -19.63 9.53 33.88
C SER A 304 -21.05 8.93 33.81
N VAL A 305 -21.46 8.35 32.67
CA VAL A 305 -22.77 7.70 32.47
C VAL A 305 -22.74 6.24 32.95
N SER A 306 -22.72 6.10 34.27
CA SER A 306 -23.08 4.89 35.03
C SER A 306 -22.19 3.64 34.87
N SER A 307 -21.91 3.02 36.02
CA SER A 307 -21.23 1.74 36.15
C SER A 307 -22.12 0.52 35.78
N LEU A 308 -22.87 0.60 34.67
CA LEU A 308 -23.84 -0.43 34.26
C LEU A 308 -23.28 -1.50 33.30
N ASP A 309 -22.25 -1.14 32.52
CA ASP A 309 -21.60 -2.01 31.53
C ASP A 309 -20.32 -2.67 32.08
N ARG A 310 -20.41 -3.24 33.28
CA ARG A 310 -19.45 -4.25 33.75
C ARG A 310 -20.06 -5.63 33.57
N ASN A 311 -19.26 -6.57 33.07
CA ASN A 311 -19.60 -8.00 33.03
C ASN A 311 -20.08 -8.46 34.41
N ARG A 312 -21.27 -9.07 34.46
CA ARG A 312 -21.89 -9.59 35.68
C ARG A 312 -21.76 -11.10 35.72
N PHE A 313 -21.51 -11.66 36.90
CA PHE A 313 -21.45 -13.09 37.12
C PHE A 313 -22.84 -13.71 37.04
N ILE A 314 -22.98 -14.85 36.36
CA ILE A 314 -24.23 -15.61 36.33
C ILE A 314 -24.24 -16.54 37.55
N GLU A 315 -25.17 -16.30 38.49
CA GLU A 315 -25.37 -17.14 39.69
C GLU A 315 -26.62 -18.01 39.50
N SER A 316 -26.66 -19.19 40.11
CA SER A 316 -27.79 -20.12 40.01
C SER A 316 -29.03 -19.62 40.74
N ASP A 317 -30.22 -19.90 40.19
CA ASP A 317 -31.51 -19.38 40.66
C ASP A 317 -31.89 -19.74 42.12
N GLU A 318 -31.14 -20.60 42.81
CA GLU A 318 -31.40 -21.00 44.21
C GLU A 318 -31.06 -19.90 45.24
N ASP A 319 -30.13 -18.98 44.94
CA ASP A 319 -29.71 -17.92 45.88
C ASP A 319 -30.49 -16.60 45.73
N ALA A 320 -31.33 -16.48 44.69
CA ALA A 320 -32.16 -15.31 44.45
C ALA A 320 -33.35 -15.25 45.43
N ARG A 321 -33.19 -14.52 46.54
CA ARG A 321 -34.28 -14.28 47.52
C ARG A 321 -35.55 -13.77 46.82
N PRO A 322 -36.72 -14.43 47.00
CA PRO A 322 -37.92 -14.09 46.25
C PRO A 322 -38.50 -12.74 46.70
N SER A 323 -38.23 -11.67 45.94
CA SER A 323 -38.93 -10.40 46.10
C SER A 323 -40.37 -10.56 45.60
N GLY A 324 -41.33 -10.57 46.54
CA GLY A 324 -42.71 -10.99 46.28
C GLY A 324 -43.45 -10.24 45.16
N ILE A 325 -44.40 -10.95 44.54
CA ILE A 325 -45.25 -10.50 43.43
C ILE A 325 -46.18 -9.34 43.89
N PRO A 326 -46.15 -8.17 43.24
CA PRO A 326 -47.17 -7.14 43.43
C PRO A 326 -48.26 -7.24 42.34
N ILE A 327 -49.49 -7.50 42.76
CA ILE A 327 -50.68 -7.45 41.89
C ILE A 327 -51.11 -5.99 41.70
N ASN A 328 -50.56 -5.30 40.69
CA ASN A 328 -51.22 -4.28 39.87
C ASN A 328 -50.23 -3.59 38.93
N GLY A 329 -50.64 -3.32 37.69
CA GLY A 329 -49.80 -2.75 36.63
C GLY A 329 -49.36 -1.31 36.87
N LYS A 330 -48.28 -1.11 37.64
CA LYS A 330 -47.49 0.12 37.66
C LYS A 330 -46.02 -0.23 37.51
N THR A 331 -45.38 0.33 36.48
CA THR A 331 -43.96 0.15 36.18
C THR A 331 -43.11 0.64 37.36
N ARG A 332 -42.25 -0.23 37.90
CA ARG A 332 -41.32 0.13 38.98
C ARG A 332 -40.12 0.88 38.38
N SER A 333 -39.79 2.04 38.94
CA SER A 333 -38.45 2.61 38.78
C SER A 333 -37.45 1.71 39.51
N TYR A 334 -36.47 1.16 38.80
CA TYR A 334 -35.38 0.43 39.44
C TYR A 334 -34.46 1.42 40.15
N SER A 335 -34.35 1.28 41.47
CA SER A 335 -33.37 1.99 42.28
C SER A 335 -31.98 1.39 42.09
N ASN A 336 -30.97 2.23 41.90
CA ASN A 336 -29.57 1.81 41.89
C ASN A 336 -29.20 1.03 43.16
N SER A 337 -28.84 -0.25 43.01
CA SER A 337 -27.99 -0.97 43.94
C SER A 337 -27.07 -1.89 43.15
N ALA A 338 -25.77 -1.76 43.34
CA ALA A 338 -24.76 -2.51 42.59
C ALA A 338 -24.75 -4.00 42.99
N SER A 339 -25.41 -4.86 42.20
CA SER A 339 -25.14 -6.30 42.20
C SER A 339 -24.20 -6.65 41.04
N LEU A 340 -23.13 -7.35 41.36
CA LEU A 340 -22.20 -7.89 40.36
C LEU A 340 -22.70 -9.20 39.73
N SER A 341 -23.90 -9.65 40.08
CA SER A 341 -24.53 -10.85 39.54
C SER A 341 -25.86 -10.60 38.82
N ILE A 342 -26.21 -11.55 37.94
CA ILE A 342 -27.41 -11.60 37.11
C ILE A 342 -27.93 -13.05 37.06
N SER A 343 -29.24 -13.24 36.95
CA SER A 343 -29.82 -14.59 36.79
C SER A 343 -29.56 -15.14 35.38
N PRO A 344 -29.56 -16.47 35.16
CA PRO A 344 -29.40 -17.05 33.82
C PRO A 344 -30.54 -16.65 32.88
N SER A 345 -31.73 -16.42 33.42
CA SER A 345 -32.92 -16.03 32.68
C SER A 345 -32.89 -14.56 32.26
N ASP A 346 -32.48 -13.64 33.15
CA ASP A 346 -32.29 -12.22 32.81
C ASP A 346 -31.12 -12.02 31.83
N ALA A 347 -30.03 -12.77 32.01
CA ALA A 347 -28.90 -12.74 31.07
C ALA A 347 -29.30 -13.19 29.67
N SER A 348 -30.10 -14.27 29.56
CA SER A 348 -30.65 -14.76 28.29
C SER A 348 -31.58 -13.73 27.64
N HIS A 349 -32.42 -13.05 28.44
CA HIS A 349 -33.36 -12.05 27.95
C HIS A 349 -32.64 -10.77 27.45
N LEU A 350 -31.59 -10.32 28.14
CA LEU A 350 -30.75 -9.21 27.66
C LEU A 350 -30.00 -9.56 26.36
N ALA A 351 -29.45 -10.78 26.26
CA ALA A 351 -28.82 -11.25 25.01
C ALA A 351 -29.82 -11.29 23.84
N GLN A 352 -31.05 -11.75 24.10
CA GLN A 352 -32.13 -11.77 23.11
C GLN A 352 -32.55 -10.36 22.65
N LEU A 353 -32.60 -9.39 23.57
CA LEU A 353 -32.86 -7.98 23.24
C LEU A 353 -31.75 -7.39 22.38
N GLY A 354 -30.48 -7.62 22.73
CA GLY A 354 -29.31 -7.17 21.95
C GLY A 354 -29.33 -7.70 20.50
N LEU A 355 -29.72 -8.96 20.31
CA LEU A 355 -29.92 -9.57 18.99
C LEU A 355 -31.02 -8.87 18.17
N THR A 356 -32.09 -8.37 18.80
CA THR A 356 -33.17 -7.66 18.08
C THR A 356 -32.82 -6.23 17.69
N SER A 357 -31.91 -5.56 18.41
CA SER A 357 -31.42 -4.23 18.05
C SER A 357 -30.37 -4.23 16.92
N ALA A 358 -29.79 -5.38 16.58
CA ALA A 358 -28.71 -5.52 15.61
C ALA A 358 -29.16 -5.74 14.14
N LEU A 359 -30.45 -5.54 13.82
CA LEU A 359 -30.98 -5.72 12.47
C LEU A 359 -30.97 -4.40 11.67
N PRO A 360 -30.38 -4.36 10.45
CA PRO A 360 -30.41 -3.17 9.60
C PRO A 360 -31.82 -2.88 9.03
N PRO A 361 -32.10 -1.63 8.59
CA PRO A 361 -33.39 -1.28 8.00
C PRO A 361 -33.63 -2.04 6.68
N LYS A 362 -34.87 -2.53 6.49
CA LYS A 362 -35.25 -3.35 5.34
C LYS A 362 -35.18 -2.57 4.02
N SER A 363 -34.28 -2.96 3.12
CA SER A 363 -34.45 -2.72 1.68
C SER A 363 -35.31 -3.82 1.05
N GLN A 364 -36.07 -3.49 0.01
CA GLN A 364 -36.88 -4.44 -0.75
C GLN A 364 -36.17 -4.80 -2.06
N THR A 365 -36.13 -6.10 -2.41
CA THR A 365 -36.11 -6.67 -3.78
C THR A 365 -35.10 -6.08 -4.80
N HIS A 366 -34.12 -6.78 -5.37
CA HIS A 366 -33.75 -8.21 -5.47
C HIS A 366 -32.19 -8.28 -5.60
N SER A 367 -31.48 -9.42 -5.71
CA SER A 367 -31.87 -10.82 -6.00
C SER A 367 -31.10 -11.81 -5.10
N THR A 368 -30.83 -13.04 -5.57
CA THR A 368 -30.19 -14.12 -4.79
C THR A 368 -28.85 -14.56 -5.36
N ALA A 369 -27.81 -14.52 -4.54
CA ALA A 369 -26.60 -15.34 -4.70
C ALA A 369 -26.31 -16.05 -3.36
N THR A 370 -26.17 -17.37 -3.41
CA THR A 370 -25.82 -18.26 -2.29
C THR A 370 -24.39 -18.74 -2.48
N GLY A 371 -23.50 -18.84 -1.49
CA GLY A 371 -23.57 -18.47 -0.08
C GLY A 371 -22.32 -19.00 0.65
N ALA A 372 -22.01 -18.49 1.84
CA ALA A 372 -20.95 -18.99 2.71
C ALA A 372 -21.43 -19.00 4.17
N PRO A 373 -21.03 -19.98 5.02
CA PRO A 373 -21.56 -20.11 6.37
C PRO A 373 -20.84 -19.18 7.36
N SER A 374 -21.50 -18.10 7.78
CA SER A 374 -21.04 -17.24 8.88
C SER A 374 -21.28 -17.90 10.24
N GLY A 375 -20.21 -18.32 10.93
CA GLY A 375 -20.27 -18.74 12.33
C GLY A 375 -20.41 -17.55 13.29
N PRO A 376 -20.96 -17.75 14.52
CA PRO A 376 -21.11 -16.68 15.50
C PRO A 376 -19.74 -16.37 16.15
N GLY A 377 -19.04 -15.38 15.60
CA GLY A 377 -17.73 -14.93 16.10
C GLY A 377 -17.03 -13.93 15.19
N ALA A 378 -17.31 -13.95 13.88
CA ALA A 378 -16.77 -12.98 12.94
C ALA A 378 -17.71 -11.77 12.80
N THR A 379 -17.39 -10.67 13.50
CA THR A 379 -17.80 -9.32 13.07
C THR A 379 -17.08 -9.01 11.77
N GLY A 380 -17.81 -8.97 10.66
CA GLY A 380 -17.25 -8.91 9.30
C GLY A 380 -16.62 -7.57 8.88
N GLU A 381 -16.02 -6.83 9.80
CA GLU A 381 -15.58 -5.43 9.61
C GLU A 381 -14.04 -5.26 9.58
N ASP A 382 -13.27 -6.23 10.10
CA ASP A 382 -11.83 -6.07 10.37
C ASP A 382 -10.85 -6.85 9.46
N SER A 383 -11.34 -7.69 8.53
CA SER A 383 -10.49 -8.69 7.84
C SER A 383 -9.42 -8.11 6.90
N TRP A 384 -9.62 -6.91 6.34
CA TRP A 384 -8.82 -6.44 5.20
C TRP A 384 -7.41 -5.92 5.57
N ASP A 385 -7.17 -5.58 6.84
CA ASP A 385 -5.84 -5.14 7.34
C ASP A 385 -4.91 -6.31 7.71
N GLU A 386 -5.44 -7.53 7.71
CA GLU A 386 -4.71 -8.73 8.13
C GLU A 386 -4.01 -9.44 6.99
N PHE A 387 -4.51 -9.31 5.75
CA PHE A 387 -3.82 -9.84 4.58
C PHE A 387 -2.47 -9.15 4.37
N PRO A 388 -1.47 -9.85 3.79
CA PRO A 388 -0.32 -9.20 3.20
C PRO A 388 -0.79 -8.14 2.19
N ASN A 389 -0.01 -7.06 2.00
CA ASN A 389 -0.30 -6.09 0.95
C ASN A 389 0.56 -6.41 -0.27
N GLY A 390 -0.06 -6.48 -1.45
CA GLY A 390 0.66 -6.62 -2.69
C GLY A 390 -0.24 -6.87 -3.88
N ARG A 391 0.38 -7.38 -4.96
CA ARG A 391 -0.25 -7.56 -6.26
C ARG A 391 -1.26 -8.72 -6.33
N PHE A 392 -1.11 -9.69 -5.43
CA PHE A 392 -1.86 -10.94 -5.43
C PHE A 392 -2.79 -11.06 -4.21
N THR A 393 -3.16 -9.93 -3.61
CA THR A 393 -3.98 -9.90 -2.39
C THR A 393 -5.37 -9.38 -2.73
N ASP A 394 -6.27 -9.29 -1.76
CA ASP A 394 -7.66 -8.88 -2.03
C ASP A 394 -7.73 -7.48 -2.67
N VAL A 395 -8.37 -7.37 -3.86
CA VAL A 395 -8.55 -6.10 -4.59
C VAL A 395 -9.36 -5.06 -3.85
N ARG A 396 -10.15 -5.49 -2.85
CA ARG A 396 -10.91 -4.61 -1.96
C ARG A 396 -10.01 -3.98 -0.89
N SER A 397 -8.76 -4.42 -0.72
CA SER A 397 -7.81 -3.76 0.18
C SER A 397 -7.50 -2.35 -0.34
N PRO A 398 -7.61 -1.31 0.51
CA PRO A 398 -7.13 0.04 0.19
C PRO A 398 -5.64 0.12 -0.19
N ALA A 399 -4.84 -0.88 0.18
CA ALA A 399 -3.43 -1.01 -0.14
C ALA A 399 -3.13 -2.05 -1.25
N TYR A 400 -4.16 -2.50 -1.98
CA TYR A 400 -3.99 -3.47 -3.06
C TYR A 400 -3.00 -2.98 -4.12
N GLY A 401 -2.05 -3.85 -4.50
CA GLY A 401 -0.97 -3.56 -5.45
C GLY A 401 0.18 -2.71 -4.91
N GLU A 402 0.01 -2.02 -3.77
CA GLU A 402 1.01 -1.11 -3.21
C GLU A 402 1.75 -1.74 -2.02
N ILE A 403 2.98 -2.20 -2.27
CA ILE A 403 3.83 -2.89 -1.28
C ILE A 403 4.64 -1.88 -0.44
N ASP A 404 4.98 -0.74 -1.03
CA ASP A 404 5.92 0.26 -0.49
C ASP A 404 5.37 1.70 -0.48
N GLY A 405 4.23 1.97 -1.15
CA GLY A 405 3.59 3.29 -1.21
C GLY A 405 4.21 4.26 -2.23
N TRP A 406 5.17 3.80 -3.04
CA TRP A 406 5.87 4.63 -4.05
C TRP A 406 5.34 4.40 -5.47
N GLY A 407 4.20 3.73 -5.65
CA GLY A 407 3.51 3.59 -6.94
C GLY A 407 4.08 2.49 -7.85
N SER A 408 3.57 2.43 -9.07
CA SER A 408 3.80 1.39 -10.07
C SER A 408 5.08 1.52 -10.92
N GLY A 409 5.87 2.57 -10.69
CA GLY A 409 6.99 2.91 -11.57
C GLY A 409 8.26 2.06 -11.38
N LEU A 410 9.24 2.26 -12.26
CA LEU A 410 10.53 1.57 -12.23
C LEU A 410 11.22 1.73 -10.86
N LYS A 411 11.51 0.61 -10.21
CA LYS A 411 12.00 0.55 -8.82
C LYS A 411 13.52 0.79 -8.67
N ILE A 412 14.20 1.17 -9.75
CA ILE A 412 15.63 1.51 -9.78
C ILE A 412 15.86 2.79 -10.60
N THR A 413 16.99 3.47 -10.40
CA THR A 413 17.28 4.73 -11.12
C THR A 413 17.52 4.50 -12.61
N ALA A 414 17.22 5.50 -13.44
CA ALA A 414 17.46 5.45 -14.89
C ALA A 414 18.91 5.08 -15.25
N ALA A 415 19.89 5.59 -14.50
CA ALA A 415 21.31 5.27 -14.69
C ALA A 415 21.65 3.81 -14.34
N GLN A 416 21.01 3.25 -13.31
CA GLN A 416 21.16 1.84 -12.96
C GLN A 416 20.49 0.94 -14.01
N ALA A 417 19.27 1.28 -14.43
CA ALA A 417 18.52 0.57 -15.46
C ALA A 417 19.26 0.50 -16.80
N LEU A 418 19.81 1.62 -17.30
CA LEU A 418 20.59 1.64 -18.53
C LEU A 418 21.87 0.78 -18.45
N LYS A 419 22.44 0.62 -17.26
CA LYS A 419 23.62 -0.21 -17.00
C LYS A 419 23.27 -1.71 -16.92
N GLU A 420 22.17 -2.06 -16.26
CA GLU A 420 21.78 -3.46 -15.99
C GLU A 420 20.98 -4.08 -17.14
N TRP A 421 20.18 -3.29 -17.84
CA TRP A 421 19.29 -3.75 -18.92
C TRP A 421 19.81 -3.43 -20.33
N GLY A 422 20.84 -2.59 -20.44
CA GLY A 422 21.48 -2.25 -21.71
C GLY A 422 20.56 -1.47 -22.66
N VAL A 423 20.73 -1.69 -23.96
CA VAL A 423 19.96 -1.02 -25.04
C VAL A 423 19.40 -2.11 -25.98
N PRO A 424 18.29 -2.77 -25.63
CA PRO A 424 17.74 -3.86 -26.43
C PRO A 424 17.17 -3.34 -27.74
N THR A 425 17.59 -3.89 -28.88
CA THR A 425 17.16 -3.48 -30.23
C THR A 425 16.39 -4.56 -30.99
N THR A 426 16.45 -5.80 -30.52
CA THR A 426 15.73 -6.96 -31.05
C THR A 426 15.00 -7.74 -29.96
N THR A 427 14.03 -8.57 -30.35
CA THR A 427 13.39 -9.51 -29.40
C THR A 427 14.38 -10.54 -28.84
N SER A 428 15.47 -10.84 -29.55
CA SER A 428 16.54 -11.71 -29.05
C SER A 428 17.33 -11.05 -27.91
N ASP A 429 17.51 -9.73 -27.95
CA ASP A 429 18.19 -8.98 -26.89
C ASP A 429 17.33 -9.03 -25.61
N LEU A 430 16.00 -8.87 -25.75
CA LEU A 430 15.05 -9.01 -24.65
C LEU A 430 15.05 -10.43 -24.08
N SER A 431 14.97 -11.48 -24.91
CA SER A 431 15.12 -12.86 -24.44
C SER A 431 16.44 -13.12 -23.72
N THR A 432 17.53 -12.48 -24.17
CA THR A 432 18.85 -12.56 -23.51
C THR A 432 18.83 -11.86 -22.15
N LEU A 433 18.15 -10.73 -22.01
CA LEU A 433 17.97 -10.02 -20.73
C LEU A 433 17.23 -10.90 -19.71
N PHE A 434 16.03 -11.39 -20.05
CA PHE A 434 15.23 -12.21 -19.15
C PHE A 434 15.93 -13.53 -18.79
N THR A 435 16.60 -14.19 -19.75
CA THR A 435 17.37 -15.42 -19.44
C THR A 435 18.63 -15.15 -18.61
N SER A 436 19.30 -14.00 -18.78
CA SER A 436 20.45 -13.60 -17.96
C SER A 436 20.05 -13.33 -16.51
N TYR A 437 18.90 -12.67 -16.28
CA TYR A 437 18.33 -12.49 -14.95
C TYR A 437 18.00 -13.83 -14.28
N LEU A 438 17.31 -14.73 -14.99
CA LEU A 438 16.98 -16.08 -14.48
C LEU A 438 18.21 -16.92 -14.14
N GLN A 439 19.34 -16.68 -14.80
CA GLN A 439 20.64 -17.31 -14.49
C GLN A 439 21.39 -16.63 -13.32
N ASN A 440 20.80 -15.62 -12.67
CA ASN A 440 21.42 -14.79 -11.64
C ASN A 440 22.74 -14.14 -12.12
N SER A 441 22.76 -13.63 -13.35
CA SER A 441 23.91 -12.92 -13.91
C SER A 441 24.24 -11.66 -13.10
N PRO A 442 25.48 -11.48 -12.60
CA PRO A 442 25.87 -10.27 -11.88
C PRO A 442 25.80 -8.97 -12.70
N ALA A 443 25.72 -9.08 -14.04
CA ALA A 443 25.54 -7.94 -14.95
C ALA A 443 24.06 -7.54 -15.12
N THR A 444 23.13 -8.44 -14.82
CA THR A 444 21.67 -8.24 -14.93
C THR A 444 21.00 -8.79 -13.66
N PRO A 445 21.20 -8.12 -12.50
CA PRO A 445 20.66 -8.58 -11.22
C PRO A 445 19.16 -8.28 -11.07
N THR A 446 18.57 -7.47 -11.97
CA THR A 446 17.17 -7.05 -11.96
C THR A 446 16.54 -7.16 -13.35
N THR A 447 15.21 -7.01 -13.41
CA THR A 447 14.45 -6.70 -14.63
C THR A 447 13.51 -5.52 -14.34
N PRO A 448 12.90 -4.89 -15.36
CA PRO A 448 11.87 -3.87 -15.16
C PRO A 448 10.69 -4.33 -14.29
N PHE A 449 10.44 -5.64 -14.20
CA PHE A 449 9.36 -6.26 -13.45
C PHE A 449 9.80 -6.79 -12.06
N CYS A 450 11.10 -6.81 -11.76
CA CYS A 450 11.63 -7.31 -10.49
C CYS A 450 13.00 -6.70 -10.15
N ASP A 451 13.03 -5.92 -9.07
CA ASP A 451 14.20 -5.28 -8.47
C ASP A 451 14.95 -6.17 -7.46
N LEU A 452 14.51 -7.42 -7.29
CA LEU A 452 15.08 -8.38 -6.35
C LEU A 452 15.77 -9.54 -7.10
N PRO A 453 16.77 -10.20 -6.48
CA PRO A 453 17.31 -11.46 -6.99
C PRO A 453 16.23 -12.54 -7.09
N LEU A 454 16.43 -13.52 -7.98
CA LEU A 454 15.47 -14.60 -8.21
C LEU A 454 15.16 -15.36 -6.90
N SER A 455 13.87 -15.49 -6.57
CA SER A 455 13.39 -16.25 -5.40
C SER A 455 13.97 -17.68 -5.41
N PRO A 456 14.47 -18.21 -4.27
CA PRO A 456 15.00 -19.56 -4.21
C PRO A 456 13.99 -20.64 -4.63
N GLU A 457 12.68 -20.39 -4.49
CA GLU A 457 11.63 -21.33 -4.92
C GLU A 457 11.65 -21.55 -6.45
N SER A 458 11.98 -20.52 -7.21
CA SER A 458 12.04 -20.55 -8.67
C SER A 458 13.16 -21.43 -9.21
N GLN A 459 14.13 -21.85 -8.39
CA GLN A 459 15.16 -22.82 -8.79
C GLN A 459 14.56 -24.16 -9.20
N THR A 460 13.43 -24.56 -8.60
CA THR A 460 12.71 -25.80 -8.91
C THR A 460 12.16 -25.82 -10.35
N ILE A 461 11.76 -24.65 -10.86
CA ILE A 461 11.12 -24.48 -12.19
C ILE A 461 12.03 -23.77 -13.20
N LEU A 462 13.26 -23.40 -12.81
CA LEU A 462 14.21 -22.65 -13.62
C LEU A 462 14.44 -23.23 -15.05
N PRO A 463 14.59 -24.55 -15.27
CA PRO A 463 14.73 -25.10 -16.62
C PRO A 463 13.53 -24.79 -17.53
N HIS A 464 12.33 -24.72 -16.97
CA HIS A 464 11.11 -24.37 -17.71
C HIS A 464 11.07 -22.87 -18.02
N LEU A 465 11.38 -22.02 -17.04
CA LEU A 465 11.46 -20.57 -17.22
C LEU A 465 12.50 -20.20 -18.30
N LEU A 466 13.68 -20.81 -18.29
CA LEU A 466 14.70 -20.58 -19.34
C LEU A 466 14.22 -21.00 -20.74
N LYS A 467 13.45 -22.09 -20.86
CA LYS A 467 12.88 -22.51 -22.16
C LYS A 467 11.78 -21.54 -22.64
N LEU A 468 10.94 -21.04 -21.74
CA LEU A 468 9.90 -20.03 -22.06
C LEU A 468 10.53 -18.71 -22.55
N ASN A 469 11.52 -18.20 -21.81
CA ASN A 469 12.17 -16.91 -22.10
C ASN A 469 13.17 -16.97 -23.27
N SER A 470 13.50 -18.16 -23.78
CA SER A 470 14.42 -18.37 -24.90
C SER A 470 14.05 -17.55 -26.14
N ALA A 471 15.03 -17.22 -26.98
CA ALA A 471 14.81 -16.48 -28.23
C ALA A 471 13.88 -17.23 -29.21
N ASP A 472 13.83 -18.57 -29.13
CA ASP A 472 12.95 -19.41 -29.95
C ASP A 472 11.48 -19.31 -29.54
N LYS A 473 11.20 -19.19 -28.22
CA LYS A 473 9.83 -19.19 -27.69
C LYS A 473 9.28 -17.80 -27.38
N CYS A 474 10.11 -16.86 -26.92
CA CYS A 474 9.74 -15.47 -26.62
C CYS A 474 8.54 -15.31 -25.64
N PHE A 475 8.38 -16.21 -24.66
CA PHE A 475 7.39 -16.06 -23.58
C PHE A 475 8.10 -15.43 -22.39
N TRP A 476 8.12 -14.09 -22.34
CA TRP A 476 8.92 -13.35 -21.35
C TRP A 476 8.21 -13.31 -20.00
N THR A 477 8.69 -14.11 -19.05
CA THR A 477 8.02 -14.33 -17.76
C THR A 477 8.25 -13.18 -16.79
N VAL A 478 7.16 -12.68 -16.21
CA VAL A 478 7.13 -11.55 -15.25
C VAL A 478 6.59 -11.95 -13.88
N GLY A 479 6.07 -13.17 -13.73
CA GLY A 479 5.67 -13.77 -12.46
C GLY A 479 5.61 -15.28 -12.58
N SER A 480 5.99 -16.01 -11.52
CA SER A 480 5.94 -17.48 -11.51
C SER A 480 6.02 -18.03 -10.10
N GLN A 481 5.34 -19.15 -9.85
CA GLN A 481 5.43 -19.90 -8.59
C GLN A 481 5.38 -21.41 -8.91
N PRO A 482 6.17 -22.26 -8.20
CA PRO A 482 6.03 -23.71 -8.30
C PRO A 482 4.73 -24.21 -7.67
N ALA A 483 4.47 -25.52 -7.77
CA ALA A 483 3.45 -26.16 -6.94
C ALA A 483 4.11 -26.71 -5.66
N VAL A 484 3.37 -26.66 -4.54
CA VAL A 484 3.81 -27.16 -3.23
C VAL A 484 2.65 -27.89 -2.55
N ASP A 485 2.89 -29.14 -2.14
CA ASP A 485 1.97 -29.96 -1.35
C ASP A 485 2.51 -30.12 0.08
N ALA A 486 1.95 -29.36 1.02
CA ALA A 486 2.23 -29.44 2.46
C ALA A 486 3.71 -29.25 2.87
N ALA A 487 4.38 -28.19 2.40
CA ALA A 487 5.63 -27.74 3.00
C ALA A 487 5.38 -27.27 4.45
N LYS A 488 6.40 -27.29 5.31
CA LYS A 488 6.26 -26.76 6.68
C LYS A 488 6.19 -25.23 6.69
N SER A 489 5.47 -24.65 7.64
CA SER A 489 5.48 -23.20 7.91
C SER A 489 6.89 -22.62 8.12
N GLU A 490 7.82 -23.44 8.63
CA GLU A 490 9.22 -23.07 8.91
C GLU A 490 10.20 -23.45 7.78
N ASP A 491 9.69 -23.83 6.61
CA ASP A 491 10.54 -24.08 5.44
C ASP A 491 11.28 -22.80 5.01
N SER A 492 12.59 -22.90 4.75
CA SER A 492 13.43 -21.73 4.47
C SER A 492 13.24 -21.11 3.08
N VAL A 493 12.44 -21.75 2.21
CA VAL A 493 12.22 -21.34 0.81
C VAL A 493 10.77 -20.90 0.60
N VAL A 494 9.80 -21.70 1.04
CA VAL A 494 8.35 -21.44 0.82
C VAL A 494 7.54 -21.29 2.12
N GLY A 495 8.18 -21.40 3.28
CA GLY A 495 7.52 -21.31 4.59
C GLY A 495 7.16 -19.88 4.98
N TRP A 496 5.96 -19.71 5.52
CA TRP A 496 5.47 -18.46 6.11
C TRP A 496 4.45 -18.74 7.21
N GLY A 497 4.20 -17.74 8.05
CA GLY A 497 3.16 -17.79 9.09
C GLY A 497 3.59 -18.51 10.38
N PRO A 498 2.63 -18.76 11.30
CA PRO A 498 2.89 -19.39 12.59
C PRO A 498 3.53 -20.78 12.49
N ARG A 499 4.45 -21.08 13.42
CA ARG A 499 5.14 -22.37 13.50
C ARG A 499 4.20 -23.56 13.72
N GLY A 500 4.59 -24.73 13.23
CA GLY A 500 3.82 -25.97 13.31
C GLY A 500 2.66 -26.09 12.32
N GLY A 501 2.56 -25.19 11.33
CA GLY A 501 1.60 -25.24 10.23
C GLY A 501 2.17 -25.83 8.94
N TYR A 502 1.33 -25.82 7.90
CA TYR A 502 1.67 -26.27 6.55
C TYR A 502 1.27 -25.27 5.48
N VAL A 503 2.13 -25.09 4.47
CA VAL A 503 1.96 -24.19 3.32
C VAL A 503 1.74 -25.00 2.04
N PHE A 504 0.89 -24.48 1.16
CA PHE A 504 0.52 -25.06 -0.12
C PHE A 504 0.55 -23.99 -1.22
N GLN A 505 0.96 -24.39 -2.42
CA GLN A 505 1.02 -23.53 -3.61
C GLN A 505 0.47 -24.27 -4.84
N LYS A 506 -0.35 -23.60 -5.65
CA LYS A 506 -0.59 -23.98 -7.04
C LYS A 506 0.51 -23.39 -7.91
N ALA A 507 0.94 -24.15 -8.93
CA ALA A 507 1.80 -23.60 -9.96
C ALA A 507 1.04 -22.56 -10.78
N PHE A 508 1.67 -21.40 -10.99
CA PHE A 508 1.23 -20.40 -11.95
C PHE A 508 2.41 -19.75 -12.66
N VAL A 509 2.17 -19.19 -13.84
CA VAL A 509 3.15 -18.37 -14.56
C VAL A 509 2.46 -17.25 -15.33
N GLU A 510 3.15 -16.13 -15.41
CA GLU A 510 2.70 -14.94 -16.12
C GLU A 510 3.80 -14.45 -17.05
N PHE A 511 3.43 -14.11 -18.27
CA PHE A 511 4.38 -13.76 -19.31
C PHE A 511 3.76 -12.84 -20.36
N PHE A 512 4.63 -12.04 -20.99
CA PHE A 512 4.31 -11.34 -22.23
C PHE A 512 4.51 -12.26 -23.43
N VAL A 513 3.58 -12.22 -24.36
CA VAL A 513 3.60 -13.02 -25.59
C VAL A 513 3.02 -12.25 -26.78
N ARG A 514 3.39 -12.68 -27.99
CA ARG A 514 2.88 -12.12 -29.24
C ARG A 514 1.41 -12.52 -29.49
N PRO A 515 0.61 -11.69 -30.19
CA PRO A 515 -0.80 -11.98 -30.48
C PRO A 515 -1.07 -13.36 -31.08
N GLU A 516 -0.20 -13.84 -31.98
CA GLU A 516 -0.38 -15.10 -32.70
C GLU A 516 -0.36 -16.34 -31.79
N GLU A 517 0.33 -16.30 -30.65
CA GLU A 517 0.41 -17.41 -29.70
C GLU A 517 -0.82 -17.46 -28.77
N VAL A 518 -1.52 -16.34 -28.55
CA VAL A 518 -2.65 -16.24 -27.62
C VAL A 518 -3.81 -17.14 -28.06
N GLU A 519 -4.13 -17.15 -29.36
CA GLU A 519 -5.18 -18.02 -29.90
C GLU A 519 -4.81 -19.51 -29.76
N GLY A 520 -3.51 -19.83 -29.91
CA GLY A 520 -2.99 -21.17 -29.67
C GLY A 520 -3.15 -21.60 -28.20
N LEU A 521 -2.82 -20.71 -27.26
CA LEU A 521 -2.98 -20.95 -25.82
C LEU A 521 -4.45 -21.12 -25.42
N VAL A 522 -5.35 -20.24 -25.86
CA VAL A 522 -6.79 -20.33 -25.57
C VAL A 522 -7.36 -21.66 -26.08
N LYS A 523 -7.10 -22.00 -27.34
CA LYS A 523 -7.52 -23.29 -27.91
C LYS A 523 -6.95 -24.48 -27.13
N LYS A 524 -5.68 -24.42 -26.71
CA LYS A 524 -5.04 -25.49 -25.93
C LYS A 524 -5.67 -25.63 -24.53
N VAL A 525 -6.09 -24.54 -23.90
CA VAL A 525 -6.82 -24.55 -22.63
C VAL A 525 -8.20 -25.19 -22.81
N ASP A 526 -8.92 -24.87 -23.88
CA ASP A 526 -10.24 -25.46 -24.17
C ASP A 526 -10.15 -26.97 -24.47
N GLU A 527 -9.17 -27.41 -25.27
CA GLU A 527 -9.02 -28.80 -25.68
C GLU A 527 -8.35 -29.70 -24.63
N LEU A 528 -7.31 -29.20 -23.95
CA LEU A 528 -6.45 -30.00 -23.05
C LEU A 528 -6.50 -29.56 -21.59
N GLY A 529 -6.92 -28.33 -21.29
CA GLY A 529 -6.94 -27.78 -19.93
C GLY A 529 -7.94 -28.46 -19.00
N LYS A 530 -9.04 -29.04 -19.52
CA LYS A 530 -9.99 -29.91 -18.78
C LYS A 530 -10.46 -29.35 -17.42
N SER A 531 -10.68 -28.04 -17.34
CA SER A 531 -11.01 -27.31 -16.10
C SER A 531 -9.93 -27.39 -14.99
N MET A 532 -8.74 -27.90 -15.28
CA MET A 532 -7.56 -27.88 -14.40
C MET A 532 -6.67 -26.65 -14.64
N ILE A 533 -6.92 -25.87 -15.69
CA ILE A 533 -6.18 -24.65 -16.01
C ILE A 533 -7.12 -23.46 -16.10
N THR A 534 -6.79 -22.37 -15.40
CA THR A 534 -7.39 -21.04 -15.59
C THR A 534 -6.44 -20.18 -16.41
N LEU A 535 -6.98 -19.46 -17.40
CA LEU A 535 -6.28 -18.49 -18.25
C LEU A 535 -6.89 -17.10 -18.07
N TYR A 536 -6.03 -16.10 -17.92
CA TYR A 536 -6.35 -14.69 -18.14
C TYR A 536 -5.38 -14.13 -19.18
N ALA A 537 -5.88 -13.45 -20.22
CA ALA A 537 -5.03 -12.84 -21.24
C ALA A 537 -5.60 -11.48 -21.67
N SER A 538 -4.77 -10.43 -21.68
CA SER A 538 -5.19 -9.10 -22.15
C SER A 538 -4.04 -8.29 -22.74
N ASN A 539 -4.38 -7.36 -23.64
CA ASN A 539 -3.45 -6.40 -24.21
C ASN A 539 -3.69 -4.97 -23.69
N LYS A 540 -2.80 -4.04 -24.03
CA LYS A 540 -2.92 -2.63 -23.64
C LYS A 540 -4.21 -1.96 -24.14
N LYS A 541 -4.74 -2.40 -25.30
CA LYS A 541 -5.95 -1.87 -25.95
C LYS A 541 -7.25 -2.26 -25.23
N GLY A 542 -7.19 -3.23 -24.31
CA GLY A 542 -8.35 -3.68 -23.52
C GLY A 542 -9.04 -4.93 -24.08
N ASP A 543 -8.49 -5.55 -25.13
CA ASP A 543 -8.96 -6.89 -25.53
C ASP A 543 -8.66 -7.88 -24.40
N PHE A 544 -9.60 -8.77 -24.10
CA PHE A 544 -9.51 -9.71 -22.98
C PHE A 544 -10.04 -11.09 -23.37
N LYS A 545 -9.35 -12.14 -22.90
CA LYS A 545 -9.76 -13.55 -23.05
C LYS A 545 -9.56 -14.27 -21.72
N THR A 546 -10.54 -15.09 -21.35
CA THR A 546 -10.47 -15.97 -20.19
C THR A 546 -11.39 -17.17 -20.38
N ASN A 547 -11.15 -18.25 -19.64
CA ASN A 547 -11.99 -19.44 -19.58
C ASN A 547 -12.72 -19.60 -18.22
N THR A 548 -12.70 -18.57 -17.37
CA THR A 548 -13.32 -18.59 -16.04
C THR A 548 -14.41 -17.52 -15.89
N ASP A 549 -15.21 -17.64 -14.83
CA ASP A 549 -16.24 -16.65 -14.52
C ASP A 549 -15.61 -15.36 -13.95
N PRO A 550 -16.12 -14.15 -14.27
CA PRO A 550 -15.58 -12.89 -13.73
C PRO A 550 -15.54 -12.80 -12.20
N SER A 551 -16.39 -13.55 -11.49
CA SER A 551 -16.42 -13.62 -10.02
C SER A 551 -15.53 -14.72 -9.40
N ALA A 552 -14.80 -15.48 -10.23
CA ALA A 552 -13.99 -16.60 -9.77
C ALA A 552 -12.66 -16.14 -9.11
N VAL A 553 -12.56 -16.36 -7.80
CA VAL A 553 -11.34 -16.12 -7.01
C VAL A 553 -10.49 -17.39 -6.97
N ASN A 554 -9.27 -17.34 -7.51
CA ASN A 554 -8.35 -18.48 -7.47
C ASN A 554 -7.33 -18.29 -6.35
N ALA A 555 -7.55 -18.90 -5.18
CA ALA A 555 -6.49 -19.07 -4.20
C ALA A 555 -5.36 -19.91 -4.81
N VAL A 556 -4.16 -19.34 -4.88
CA VAL A 556 -2.94 -20.00 -5.40
C VAL A 556 -1.91 -20.26 -4.32
N THR A 557 -1.94 -19.54 -3.18
CA THR A 557 -1.11 -19.86 -2.00
C THR A 557 -1.93 -19.76 -0.74
N TRP A 558 -1.88 -20.81 0.10
CA TRP A 558 -2.61 -20.87 1.36
C TRP A 558 -1.83 -21.65 2.43
N GLY A 559 -2.15 -21.36 3.68
CA GLY A 559 -1.55 -21.96 4.88
C GLY A 559 -2.60 -22.50 5.83
N VAL A 560 -2.26 -23.58 6.53
CA VAL A 560 -3.07 -24.20 7.59
C VAL A 560 -2.25 -24.20 8.87
N PHE A 561 -2.67 -23.40 9.87
CA PHE A 561 -1.89 -23.14 11.08
C PHE A 561 -2.61 -23.61 12.35
N PRO A 562 -1.87 -24.03 13.40
CA PRO A 562 -2.49 -24.47 14.65
C PRO A 562 -3.33 -23.37 15.31
N GLY A 563 -4.62 -23.65 15.54
CA GLY A 563 -5.52 -22.73 16.25
C GLY A 563 -6.03 -21.54 15.43
N GLN A 564 -5.88 -21.56 14.10
CA GLN A 564 -6.35 -20.52 13.18
C GLN A 564 -7.22 -21.12 12.07
N GLU A 565 -7.98 -20.28 11.36
CA GLU A 565 -8.63 -20.67 10.11
C GLU A 565 -7.60 -20.79 8.96
N ILE A 566 -8.05 -21.24 7.77
CA ILE A 566 -7.17 -21.34 6.60
C ILE A 566 -6.87 -19.94 6.09
N VAL A 567 -5.58 -19.55 6.10
CA VAL A 567 -5.14 -18.24 5.64
C VAL A 567 -4.74 -18.33 4.17
N GLN A 568 -5.21 -17.39 3.35
CA GLN A 568 -4.85 -17.28 1.93
C GLN A 568 -3.98 -16.05 1.74
N SER A 569 -2.74 -16.23 1.29
CA SER A 569 -1.77 -15.15 1.11
C SER A 569 -1.63 -14.68 -0.34
N THR A 570 -2.14 -15.47 -1.30
CA THR A 570 -2.01 -15.18 -2.73
C THR A 570 -3.25 -15.69 -3.48
N ILE A 571 -3.98 -14.76 -4.09
CA ILE A 571 -5.14 -14.99 -4.96
C ILE A 571 -4.89 -14.39 -6.35
N ILE A 572 -5.52 -14.98 -7.37
CA ILE A 572 -5.56 -14.44 -8.73
C ILE A 572 -7.02 -14.46 -9.20
N GLU A 573 -7.51 -13.29 -9.61
CA GLU A 573 -8.88 -13.05 -10.05
C GLU A 573 -8.88 -12.01 -11.19
N GLN A 574 -10.03 -11.79 -11.82
CA GLN A 574 -10.09 -10.92 -13.00
C GLN A 574 -9.69 -9.46 -12.70
N GLU A 575 -10.13 -8.92 -11.56
CA GLU A 575 -9.82 -7.53 -11.17
C GLU A 575 -8.34 -7.34 -10.80
N SER A 576 -7.74 -8.31 -10.08
CA SER A 576 -6.30 -8.26 -9.76
C SER A 576 -5.42 -8.45 -10.99
N PHE A 577 -5.87 -9.28 -11.95
CA PHE A 577 -5.22 -9.40 -13.24
C PHE A 577 -5.29 -8.09 -14.05
N PHE A 578 -6.43 -7.38 -14.07
CA PHE A 578 -6.54 -6.11 -14.78
C PHE A 578 -5.70 -4.98 -14.15
N ALA A 579 -5.73 -4.85 -12.83
CA ALA A 579 -4.91 -3.85 -12.13
C ALA A 579 -3.41 -4.10 -12.31
N TRP A 580 -2.98 -5.36 -12.36
CA TRP A 580 -1.62 -5.70 -12.79
C TRP A 580 -1.37 -5.40 -14.27
N LYS A 581 -2.33 -5.70 -15.15
CA LYS A 581 -2.18 -5.49 -16.60
C LYS A 581 -1.82 -4.04 -16.91
N GLU A 582 -2.48 -3.08 -16.26
CA GLU A 582 -2.17 -1.65 -16.40
C GLU A 582 -0.72 -1.36 -15.99
N GLU A 583 -0.33 -1.68 -14.76
CA GLU A 583 1.04 -1.53 -14.24
C GLU A 583 2.09 -2.19 -15.15
N ALA A 584 1.86 -3.42 -15.59
CA ALA A 584 2.81 -4.16 -16.41
C ALA A 584 3.02 -3.50 -17.80
N PHE A 585 1.98 -2.91 -18.40
CA PHE A 585 2.10 -2.15 -19.65
C PHE A 585 2.68 -0.74 -19.46
N ASP A 586 2.56 -0.18 -18.27
CA ASP A 586 3.17 1.11 -17.90
C ASP A 586 4.66 0.95 -17.58
N ILE A 587 5.08 -0.14 -16.92
CA ILE A 587 6.50 -0.53 -16.77
C ILE A 587 7.21 -0.61 -18.14
N TRP A 588 6.58 -1.21 -19.17
CA TRP A 588 7.13 -1.18 -20.54
C TRP A 588 7.25 0.24 -21.10
N THR A 589 6.32 1.14 -20.73
CA THR A 589 6.27 2.52 -21.22
C THR A 589 7.37 3.37 -20.58
N GLU A 590 7.53 3.27 -19.26
CA GLU A 590 8.61 3.91 -18.49
C GLU A 590 9.98 3.35 -18.88
N TRP A 591 10.11 2.03 -19.05
CA TRP A 591 11.35 1.45 -19.55
C TRP A 591 11.71 1.96 -20.94
N ALA A 592 10.71 2.09 -21.82
CA ALA A 592 10.91 2.74 -23.11
C ALA A 592 11.35 4.21 -22.96
N GLU A 593 10.97 4.93 -21.89
CA GLU A 593 11.34 6.33 -21.64
C GLU A 593 12.80 6.50 -21.22
N LEU A 594 13.50 5.42 -20.92
CA LEU A 594 14.95 5.43 -20.76
C LEU A 594 15.71 5.52 -22.10
N TYR A 595 15.04 5.37 -23.25
CA TYR A 595 15.68 5.40 -24.58
C TYR A 595 15.18 6.53 -25.49
N PRO A 596 16.05 7.11 -26.33
CA PRO A 596 15.69 8.25 -27.19
C PRO A 596 14.50 7.96 -28.09
N ARG A 597 13.61 8.94 -28.27
CA ARG A 597 12.33 8.79 -29.01
C ARG A 597 12.45 8.15 -30.40
N GLN A 598 13.58 8.32 -31.10
CA GLN A 598 13.79 7.77 -32.45
C GLN A 598 14.63 6.49 -32.48
N SER A 599 15.18 6.07 -31.34
CA SER A 599 16.06 4.89 -31.21
C SER A 599 15.34 3.58 -31.57
N ALA A 600 16.13 2.56 -31.93
CA ALA A 600 15.62 1.21 -32.15
C ALA A 600 15.03 0.61 -30.85
N ALA A 601 15.66 0.90 -29.71
CA ALA A 601 15.21 0.40 -28.40
C ALA A 601 13.84 0.97 -27.99
N ARG A 602 13.65 2.29 -28.10
CA ARG A 602 12.34 2.93 -27.87
C ARG A 602 11.25 2.25 -28.71
N LYS A 603 11.48 2.10 -30.01
CA LYS A 603 10.51 1.50 -30.95
C LYS A 603 10.20 0.04 -30.65
N LEU A 604 11.19 -0.74 -30.23
CA LEU A 604 11.01 -2.13 -29.81
C LEU A 604 10.09 -2.19 -28.58
N LEU A 605 10.40 -1.42 -27.54
CA LEU A 605 9.70 -1.45 -26.26
C LEU A 605 8.28 -0.87 -26.36
N GLU A 606 8.09 0.20 -27.14
CA GLU A 606 6.76 0.71 -27.51
C GLU A 606 5.95 -0.30 -28.33
N GLY A 607 6.59 -1.02 -29.26
CA GLY A 607 5.95 -2.09 -30.03
C GLY A 607 5.48 -3.24 -29.15
N VAL A 608 6.30 -3.68 -28.20
CA VAL A 608 5.91 -4.67 -27.19
C VAL A 608 4.73 -4.15 -26.36
N SER A 609 4.84 -2.95 -25.79
CA SER A 609 3.76 -2.33 -24.99
C SER A 609 2.44 -2.16 -25.77
N GLY A 610 2.51 -1.83 -27.06
CA GLY A 610 1.34 -1.52 -27.89
C GLY A 610 0.66 -2.72 -28.56
N GLU A 611 1.38 -3.83 -28.77
CA GLU A 611 0.90 -4.97 -29.55
C GLU A 611 0.85 -6.30 -28.79
N TRP A 612 1.74 -6.52 -27.82
CA TRP A 612 1.82 -7.82 -27.14
C TRP A 612 0.72 -7.98 -26.09
N TRP A 613 0.54 -9.22 -25.64
CA TRP A 613 -0.45 -9.62 -24.64
C TRP A 613 0.26 -10.07 -23.38
N LEU A 614 -0.26 -9.66 -22.23
CA LEU A 614 0.04 -10.27 -20.96
C LEU A 614 -0.88 -11.50 -20.79
N VAL A 615 -0.31 -12.63 -20.38
CA VAL A 615 -1.02 -13.88 -20.10
C VAL A 615 -0.67 -14.35 -18.69
N SER A 616 -1.67 -14.81 -17.93
CA SER A 616 -1.54 -15.49 -16.64
C SER A 616 -2.20 -16.86 -16.74
N LEU A 617 -1.48 -17.91 -16.32
CA LEU A 617 -1.91 -19.31 -16.37
C LEU A 617 -1.72 -19.98 -15.01
N ILE A 618 -2.77 -20.60 -14.49
CA ILE A 618 -2.81 -21.26 -13.18
C ILE A 618 -3.17 -22.73 -13.38
N HIS A 619 -2.41 -23.66 -12.77
CA HIS A 619 -2.75 -25.08 -12.75
C HIS A 619 -3.31 -25.51 -11.38
N HIS A 620 -4.54 -26.01 -11.35
CA HIS A 620 -5.28 -26.26 -10.10
C HIS A 620 -4.85 -27.52 -9.34
N ASP A 621 -4.30 -28.51 -10.04
CA ASP A 621 -3.76 -29.71 -9.41
C ASP A 621 -2.33 -29.46 -8.93
N TYR A 622 -2.23 -28.92 -7.71
CA TYR A 622 -0.99 -28.62 -7.01
C TYR A 622 -0.16 -29.86 -6.63
N LYS A 623 -0.72 -31.08 -6.79
CA LYS A 623 0.02 -32.33 -6.53
C LYS A 623 0.82 -32.81 -7.75
N LYS A 624 0.74 -32.09 -8.87
CA LYS A 624 1.51 -32.36 -10.10
C LYS A 624 2.41 -31.18 -10.45
N GLU A 625 3.56 -31.11 -9.79
CA GLU A 625 4.58 -30.06 -9.92
C GLU A 625 4.90 -29.69 -11.39
N ASP A 626 5.06 -30.70 -12.26
CA ASP A 626 5.41 -30.51 -13.67
C ASP A 626 4.25 -30.06 -14.60
N ALA A 627 2.99 -30.15 -14.15
CA ALA A 627 1.86 -30.23 -15.09
C ALA A 627 1.62 -28.94 -15.89
N LEU A 628 1.77 -27.77 -15.27
CA LEU A 628 1.71 -26.48 -15.95
C LEU A 628 2.82 -26.35 -17.01
N TRP A 629 4.03 -26.77 -16.67
CA TRP A 629 5.21 -26.63 -17.52
C TRP A 629 5.14 -27.56 -18.72
N LYS A 630 4.68 -28.80 -18.54
CA LYS A 630 4.38 -29.74 -19.63
C LYS A 630 3.30 -29.18 -20.56
N PHE A 631 2.20 -28.66 -20.01
CA PHE A 631 1.15 -28.02 -20.81
C PHE A 631 1.68 -26.87 -21.70
N LEU A 632 2.62 -26.07 -21.19
CA LEU A 632 3.23 -24.96 -21.92
C LEU A 632 4.33 -25.35 -22.91
N LEU A 633 5.09 -26.41 -22.62
CA LEU A 633 6.35 -26.72 -23.30
C LEU A 633 6.32 -27.96 -24.20
N ASP A 634 5.32 -28.82 -24.03
CA ASP A 634 5.02 -29.93 -24.95
C ASP A 634 4.17 -29.39 -26.10
N ALA A 635 4.37 -29.92 -27.32
CA ALA A 635 3.71 -29.42 -28.54
C ALA A 635 2.19 -29.71 -28.54
#